data_AF-A0A9Q9IJ76-F1
#
_entry.id   AF-A0A9Q9IJ76-F1
#
_cell.length_a   1.000
_cell.length_b   1.000
_cell.length_c   1.000
_cell.angle_alpha   90.00
_cell.angle_beta   90.00
_cell.angle_gamma   90.00
#
_symmetry.space_group_name_H-M   'P 1'
#
loop_
_entity.id
_entity.type
_entity.pdbx_description
1 polymer ?
#
loop_
_entity_poly.entity_id
_entity_poly.type
_entity_poly.pdbx_seq_one_letter_code
_entity_poly.pdbx_strand_id
1 'polypeptide(L)'
;MMPVRDEMACAVCFVPLNVFNGEYGHPLHYDTDGHQPVPAPVRTLDTVRRVCDFCGDPQSAWAITGGNVAVLGVGEQGLLQDLGAVWAACVPCTIDIEAGRAGAPAERAARRAGLHRDAVARAAYRALHAGFLADRRPGRTLITTTAWPDLSLDARHLPRIRDGLARFCRGPLGLAATTTVPSRRTDLADSLDRARLYWVDDDFTGMAEAAAPDLPAVTATSNLAPCDDGLLIWSRSIAPRGITAASWTRHDNATWIVLYRAIGGGLRDEAMQALRDDAGWLAPIRDQTLHPGQHLGEGGNHPLSPVLTTWLLIAQGAAETEPAAIDKNVRRKYERAKRPLPDVRIIHIRSHHTTNTGSSRTASSRAYTSRVWVTGHWRDQPYGPGRTLRRPVYIHPHLRGPKDAEIKLSTTVRILGKQKPDDVPTADVPEADV
;
A
#
# COMPACT_ATOMS: atom_id res chain seq x y z
N MET A 1 -7.89 -17.25 32.04
CA MET A 1 -7.23 -16.56 30.92
C MET A 1 -8.08 -15.33 30.62
N MET A 2 -7.64 -14.13 31.00
CA MET A 2 -8.39 -12.92 30.67
C MET A 2 -8.39 -12.76 29.14
N PRO A 3 -9.53 -12.39 28.52
CA PRO A 3 -9.58 -12.18 27.08
C PRO A 3 -8.53 -11.12 26.69
N VAL A 4 -7.79 -11.38 25.61
CA VAL A 4 -6.89 -10.39 25.01
C VAL A 4 -7.76 -9.19 24.64
N ARG A 5 -7.60 -8.08 25.36
CA ARG A 5 -8.28 -6.84 25.01
C ARG A 5 -7.75 -6.39 23.66
N ASP A 6 -8.67 -6.01 22.78
CA ASP A 6 -8.31 -5.37 21.52
C ASP A 6 -7.54 -4.09 21.79
N GLU A 7 -6.47 -3.85 21.03
CA GLU A 7 -5.81 -2.55 21.04
C GLU A 7 -6.77 -1.51 20.45
N MET A 8 -6.92 -0.38 21.15
CA MET A 8 -7.84 0.69 20.79
C MET A 8 -7.06 1.96 20.45
N ALA A 9 -7.56 2.72 19.49
CA ALA A 9 -7.06 4.04 19.14
C ALA A 9 -8.24 5.01 18.94
N CYS A 10 -7.99 6.30 19.02
CA CYS A 10 -9.02 7.29 18.78
C CYS A 10 -9.38 7.36 17.29
N ALA A 11 -10.66 7.27 16.94
CA ALA A 11 -11.14 7.39 15.56
C ALA A 11 -10.95 8.79 14.96
N VAL A 12 -10.73 9.81 15.80
CA VAL A 12 -10.57 11.21 15.38
C VAL A 12 -9.11 11.53 15.12
N CYS A 13 -8.23 11.32 16.10
CA CYS A 13 -6.81 11.67 15.98
C CYS A 13 -5.88 10.50 15.69
N PHE A 14 -6.38 9.26 15.66
CA PHE A 14 -5.64 8.01 15.40
C PHE A 14 -4.54 7.68 16.43
N VAL A 15 -4.54 8.31 17.60
CA VAL A 15 -3.60 8.03 18.69
C VAL A 15 -4.05 6.77 19.46
N PRO A 16 -3.14 5.84 19.82
CA PRO A 16 -3.46 4.72 20.70
C PRO A 16 -4.02 5.19 22.05
N LEU A 17 -5.05 4.52 22.57
CA LEU A 17 -5.72 4.91 23.81
C LEU A 17 -5.23 4.07 24.99
N ASN A 18 -5.00 4.74 26.12
CA ASN A 18 -4.79 4.08 27.41
C ASN A 18 -6.14 3.60 27.95
N VAL A 19 -6.12 2.54 28.76
CA VAL A 19 -7.31 2.05 29.47
C VAL A 19 -7.06 2.15 30.97
N PHE A 20 -7.88 2.94 31.66
CA PHE A 20 -7.83 3.06 33.12
C PHE A 20 -9.24 2.83 33.69
N ASN A 21 -9.38 1.87 34.60
CA ASN A 21 -10.68 1.47 35.18
C ASN A 21 -11.80 1.16 34.16
N GLY A 22 -11.42 0.76 32.93
CA GLY A 22 -12.37 0.48 31.85
C GLY A 22 -12.73 1.70 30.99
N GLU A 23 -12.22 2.88 31.33
CA GLU A 23 -12.35 4.10 30.54
C GLU A 23 -11.15 4.29 29.61
N TYR A 24 -11.40 4.86 28.44
CA TYR A 24 -10.37 5.15 27.46
C TYR A 24 -9.90 6.60 27.58
N GLY A 25 -8.59 6.82 27.56
CA GLY A 25 -7.99 8.15 27.61
C GLY A 25 -6.86 8.33 26.60
N HIS A 26 -6.67 9.56 26.12
CA HIS A 26 -5.47 9.90 25.35
C HIS A 26 -4.24 9.82 26.26
N PRO A 27 -3.11 9.24 25.80
CA PRO A 27 -1.86 9.31 26.53
C PRO A 27 -1.39 10.77 26.61
N LEU A 28 -0.91 11.20 27.78
CA LEU A 28 -0.53 12.59 28.04
C LEU A 28 0.59 13.14 27.15
N HIS A 29 1.41 12.26 26.59
CA HIS A 29 2.51 12.66 25.73
C HIS A 29 2.08 12.96 24.29
N TYR A 30 0.81 12.75 23.94
CA TYR A 30 0.26 13.19 22.67
C TYR A 30 -0.43 14.54 22.84
N ASP A 31 0.00 15.50 22.02
CA ASP A 31 -0.76 16.72 21.81
C ASP A 31 -2.03 16.38 21.02
N THR A 32 -3.18 16.63 21.65
CA THR A 32 -4.51 16.48 21.07
C THR A 32 -5.19 17.82 21.13
N ASP A 33 -6.04 18.14 20.15
CA ASP A 33 -6.84 19.37 20.10
C ASP A 33 -7.95 19.44 21.19
N GLY A 34 -7.85 18.63 22.24
CA GLY A 34 -8.78 18.60 23.37
C GLY A 34 -10.07 17.82 23.13
N HIS A 35 -10.23 17.15 21.99
CA HIS A 35 -11.39 16.29 21.76
C HIS A 35 -11.46 15.11 22.76
N GLN A 36 -12.68 14.68 23.05
CA GLN A 36 -12.92 13.46 23.82
C GLN A 36 -12.49 12.23 23.02
N PRO A 37 -11.87 11.22 23.67
CA PRO A 37 -11.45 10.01 22.98
C PRO A 37 -12.66 9.29 22.38
N VAL A 38 -12.54 8.87 21.11
CA VAL A 38 -13.54 8.07 20.40
C VAL A 38 -12.94 6.70 20.12
N PRO A 39 -13.12 5.71 21.01
CA PRO A 39 -12.42 4.44 20.90
C PRO A 39 -12.84 3.65 19.66
N ALA A 40 -11.88 3.29 18.82
CA ALA A 40 -12.04 2.38 17.71
C ALA A 40 -11.00 1.25 17.79
N PRO A 41 -11.36 0.00 17.49
CA PRO A 41 -10.37 -1.08 17.43
C PRO A 41 -9.33 -0.79 16.34
N VAL A 42 -8.06 -0.95 16.66
CA VAL A 42 -6.95 -0.68 15.72
C VAL A 42 -7.11 -1.45 14.41
N ARG A 43 -7.67 -2.67 14.44
CA ARG A 43 -7.97 -3.48 13.25
C ARG A 43 -8.93 -2.83 12.25
N THR A 44 -9.69 -1.81 12.66
CA THR A 44 -10.65 -1.09 11.81
C THR A 44 -10.06 0.15 11.16
N LEU A 45 -8.87 0.57 11.59
CA LEU A 45 -8.21 1.80 11.15
C LEU A 45 -7.09 1.48 10.14
N ASP A 46 -6.99 2.30 9.08
CA ASP A 46 -5.95 2.13 8.06
C ASP A 46 -4.57 2.62 8.57
N THR A 47 -4.55 3.58 9.51
CA THR A 47 -3.33 4.05 10.18
C THR A 47 -3.57 4.35 11.66
N VAL A 48 -2.49 4.29 12.44
CA VAL A 48 -2.44 4.69 13.84
C VAL A 48 -1.19 5.54 14.05
N ARG A 49 -1.33 6.70 14.69
CA ARG A 49 -0.24 7.62 15.05
C ARG A 49 0.49 7.11 16.29
N ARG A 50 1.11 5.94 16.17
CA ARG A 50 1.91 5.30 17.23
C ARG A 50 3.37 5.74 17.12
N VAL A 51 4.02 5.95 18.26
CA VAL A 51 5.48 6.11 18.36
C VAL A 51 6.13 4.87 18.96
N CYS A 52 7.45 4.78 18.88
CA CYS A 52 8.23 3.74 19.52
C CYS A 52 8.22 3.99 21.02
N ASP A 53 7.71 3.05 21.81
CA ASP A 53 7.62 3.16 23.27
C ASP A 53 9.01 3.24 23.93
N PHE A 54 10.07 2.84 23.21
CA PHE A 54 11.44 2.92 23.71
C PHE A 54 12.16 4.23 23.37
N CYS A 55 11.77 4.96 22.32
CA CYS A 55 12.53 6.15 21.93
C CYS A 55 11.73 7.30 21.33
N GLY A 56 10.41 7.16 21.22
CA GLY A 56 9.52 8.17 20.64
C GLY A 56 9.61 8.32 19.12
N ASP A 57 10.23 7.38 18.41
CA ASP A 57 10.28 7.43 16.94
C ASP A 57 8.91 7.12 16.30
N PRO A 58 8.40 7.93 15.36
CA PRO A 58 7.09 7.69 14.75
C PRO A 58 7.05 6.47 13.81
N GLN A 59 8.19 5.91 13.42
CA GLN A 59 8.29 4.79 12.48
C GLN A 59 8.44 3.45 13.21
N SER A 60 7.45 3.13 14.06
CA SER A 60 7.38 1.84 14.74
C SER A 60 7.13 0.70 13.76
N ALA A 61 7.96 -0.34 13.81
CA ALA A 61 7.83 -1.50 12.91
C ALA A 61 7.30 -2.73 13.64
N TRP A 62 7.59 -2.87 14.93
CA TRP A 62 7.42 -4.12 15.64
C TRP A 62 6.64 -3.94 16.93
N ALA A 63 5.68 -4.80 17.22
CA ALA A 63 5.12 -4.99 18.55
C ALA A 63 5.90 -6.11 19.26
N ILE A 64 6.42 -5.81 20.44
CA ILE A 64 7.19 -6.71 21.29
C ILE A 64 6.37 -6.96 22.56
N THR A 65 6.33 -8.19 23.05
CA THR A 65 5.69 -8.53 24.33
C THR A 65 6.74 -8.62 25.43
N GLY A 66 6.47 -7.99 26.57
CA GLY A 66 7.36 -7.99 27.74
C GLY A 66 6.62 -7.89 29.06
N GLY A 67 7.30 -7.31 30.06
CA GLY A 67 6.76 -7.05 31.38
C GLY A 67 5.67 -5.98 31.32
N ASN A 68 4.66 -6.12 32.19
CA ASN A 68 3.64 -5.08 32.32
C ASN A 68 4.21 -3.89 33.10
N VAL A 69 4.25 -2.71 32.49
CA VAL A 69 4.83 -1.51 33.09
C VAL A 69 3.74 -0.46 33.28
N ALA A 70 3.59 0.04 34.49
CA ALA A 70 2.76 1.19 34.80
C ALA A 70 3.62 2.29 35.45
N VAL A 71 3.39 3.54 35.04
CA VAL A 71 4.05 4.72 35.60
C VAL A 71 3.06 5.43 36.51
N LEU A 72 3.46 5.65 37.75
CA LEU A 72 2.65 6.36 38.75
C LEU A 72 3.37 7.66 39.11
N GLY A 73 2.83 8.78 38.65
CA GLY A 73 3.29 10.12 38.96
C GLY A 73 2.80 10.52 40.35
N VAL A 74 3.74 10.85 41.24
CA VAL A 74 3.45 11.36 42.59
C VAL A 74 3.25 12.88 42.50
N GLY A 75 2.00 13.32 42.53
CA GLY A 75 1.56 14.72 42.50
C GLY A 75 0.07 14.82 42.88
N GLU A 76 -0.50 16.04 42.99
CA GLU A 76 -1.89 16.26 43.48
C GLU A 76 -2.98 15.50 42.70
N GLN A 77 -2.69 15.07 41.46
CA GLN A 77 -3.65 14.34 40.60
C GLN A 77 -3.31 12.86 40.40
N GLY A 78 -2.32 12.29 41.11
CA GLY A 78 -2.02 10.85 41.09
C GLY A 78 -2.05 10.23 39.69
N LEU A 79 -1.08 10.61 38.84
CA LEU A 79 -1.14 10.24 37.43
C LEU A 79 -0.74 8.78 37.22
N LEU A 80 -1.68 7.90 36.88
CA LEU A 80 -1.34 6.54 36.43
C LEU A 80 -1.36 6.46 34.90
N GLN A 81 -0.23 6.11 34.29
CA GLN A 81 -0.14 5.70 32.90
C GLN A 81 0.18 4.20 32.84
N ASP A 82 -0.78 3.40 32.37
CA ASP A 82 -0.55 1.99 32.05
C ASP A 82 0.10 1.90 30.65
N LEU A 83 1.36 1.45 30.59
CA LEU A 83 2.08 1.23 29.32
C LEU A 83 1.88 -0.21 28.81
N GLY A 84 1.21 -1.06 29.57
CA GLY A 84 0.91 -2.43 29.20
C GLY A 84 2.14 -3.33 29.04
N ALA A 85 1.88 -4.53 28.52
CA ALA A 85 2.87 -5.58 28.26
C ALA A 85 3.22 -5.73 26.77
N VAL A 86 2.69 -4.87 25.90
CA VAL A 86 2.98 -4.89 24.45
C VAL A 86 3.45 -3.51 24.03
N TRP A 87 4.72 -3.41 23.66
CA TRP A 87 5.34 -2.15 23.28
C TRP A 87 5.71 -2.16 21.80
N ALA A 88 5.46 -1.05 21.13
CA ALA A 88 5.93 -0.76 19.80
C ALA A 88 7.39 -0.33 19.80
N ALA A 89 8.16 -0.90 18.89
CA ALA A 89 9.56 -0.62 18.68
C ALA A 89 9.83 -0.22 17.22
N CYS A 90 10.58 0.85 17.03
CA CYS A 90 11.19 1.16 15.74
C CYS A 90 12.36 0.22 15.46
N VAL A 91 12.71 0.05 14.18
CA VAL A 91 13.75 -0.88 13.74
C VAL A 91 15.09 -0.67 14.47
N PRO A 92 15.62 0.56 14.63
CA PRO A 92 16.85 0.78 15.40
C PRO A 92 16.78 0.29 16.85
N CYS A 93 15.64 0.47 17.53
CA CYS A 93 15.49 -0.02 18.90
C CYS A 93 15.44 -1.54 18.95
N THR A 94 14.77 -2.16 17.99
CA THR A 94 14.74 -3.62 17.93
C THR A 94 16.12 -4.23 17.68
N ILE A 95 16.93 -3.64 16.78
CA ILE A 95 18.32 -4.05 16.56
C ILE A 95 19.12 -4.02 17.87
N ASP A 96 19.03 -2.92 18.63
CA ASP A 96 19.75 -2.81 19.90
C ASP A 96 19.25 -3.78 20.97
N ILE A 97 17.94 -3.95 21.09
CA ILE A 97 17.34 -4.87 22.06
C ILE A 97 17.76 -6.32 21.74
N GLU A 98 17.74 -6.72 20.47
CA GLU A 98 18.13 -8.07 20.06
C GLU A 98 19.63 -8.33 20.21
N ALA A 99 20.46 -7.29 20.08
CA ALA A 99 21.88 -7.36 20.35
C ALA A 99 22.24 -7.21 21.85
N GLY A 100 21.26 -7.20 22.76
CA GLY A 100 21.49 -7.08 24.21
C GLY A 100 21.91 -5.67 24.67
N ARG A 101 21.83 -4.65 23.81
CA ARG A 101 22.18 -3.26 24.12
C ARG A 101 20.99 -2.47 24.68
N ALA A 102 20.36 -2.99 25.73
CA ALA A 102 19.12 -2.44 26.31
C ALA A 102 19.21 -0.96 26.78
N GLY A 103 20.42 -0.45 27.05
CA GLY A 103 20.62 0.96 27.39
C GLY A 103 20.53 1.92 26.20
N ALA A 104 20.81 1.46 24.97
CA ALA A 104 20.86 2.33 23.79
C ALA A 104 19.48 2.94 23.42
N PRO A 105 18.35 2.21 23.49
CA PRO A 105 17.03 2.81 23.34
C PRO A 105 16.74 3.91 24.38
N ALA A 106 17.10 3.71 25.66
CA ALA A 106 16.92 4.72 26.71
C ALA A 106 17.69 6.01 26.44
N GLU A 107 18.94 5.89 25.97
CA GLU A 107 19.73 7.06 25.57
C GLU A 107 19.12 7.79 24.36
N ARG A 108 18.57 7.05 23.38
CA ARG A 108 17.84 7.68 22.27
C ARG A 108 16.57 8.39 22.73
N ALA A 109 15.80 7.79 23.64
CA ALA A 109 14.63 8.42 24.25
C ALA A 109 15.00 9.75 24.91
N ALA A 110 16.02 9.73 25.80
CA ALA A 110 16.48 10.92 26.49
C ALA A 110 16.98 12.02 25.53
N ARG A 111 17.69 11.65 24.44
CA ARG A 111 18.10 12.62 23.41
C ARG A 111 16.92 13.23 22.68
N ARG A 112 15.94 12.42 22.27
CA ARG A 112 14.75 12.90 21.55
C ARG A 112 13.87 13.81 22.40
N ALA A 113 13.80 13.54 23.70
CA ALA A 113 13.12 14.39 24.67
C ALA A 113 13.92 15.66 25.06
N GLY A 114 15.16 15.82 24.59
CA GLY A 114 16.05 16.92 25.01
C GLY A 114 16.65 16.76 26.41
N LEU A 115 16.40 15.63 27.08
CA LEU A 115 16.77 15.34 28.48
C LEU A 115 18.08 14.55 28.64
N HIS A 116 18.85 14.35 27.57
CA HIS A 116 20.08 13.54 27.61
C HIS A 116 21.18 14.05 28.56
N ARG A 117 21.13 15.32 28.99
CA ARG A 117 22.06 15.86 30.00
C ARG A 117 21.58 15.65 31.43
N ASP A 118 20.30 15.35 31.61
CA ASP A 118 19.71 15.06 32.91
C ASP A 118 19.98 13.59 33.29
N ALA A 119 20.74 13.39 34.37
CA ALA A 119 21.09 12.06 34.85
C ALA A 119 19.88 11.32 35.45
N VAL A 120 18.96 12.05 36.08
CA VAL A 120 17.75 11.47 36.70
C VAL A 120 16.80 11.02 35.61
N ALA A 121 16.55 11.86 34.59
CA ALA A 121 15.69 11.49 33.46
C ALA A 121 16.25 10.28 32.70
N ARG A 122 17.57 10.23 32.44
CA ARG A 122 18.20 9.05 31.82
C ARG A 122 18.07 7.80 32.66
N ALA A 123 18.25 7.90 33.98
CA ALA A 123 18.07 6.77 34.89
C ALA A 123 16.62 6.28 34.88
N ALA A 124 15.64 7.19 34.83
CA ALA A 124 14.22 6.87 34.74
C ALA A 124 13.88 6.10 33.45
N TYR A 125 14.34 6.56 32.28
CA TYR A 125 14.15 5.82 31.02
C TYR A 125 14.78 4.42 31.06
N ARG A 126 15.98 4.30 31.63
CA ARG A 126 16.65 2.99 31.77
C ARG A 126 15.86 2.06 32.69
N ALA A 127 15.38 2.55 33.82
CA ALA A 127 14.59 1.77 34.76
C ALA A 127 13.26 1.31 34.12
N LEU A 128 12.57 2.22 33.42
CA LEU A 128 11.33 1.94 32.70
C LEU A 128 11.53 0.82 31.66
N HIS A 129 12.53 0.96 30.79
CA HIS A 129 12.81 -0.03 29.76
C HIS A 129 13.29 -1.36 30.36
N ALA A 130 14.09 -1.32 31.44
CA ALA A 130 14.53 -2.53 32.13
C ALA A 130 13.34 -3.31 32.71
N GLY A 131 12.34 -2.62 33.28
CA GLY A 131 11.12 -3.25 33.77
C GLY A 131 10.37 -4.00 32.68
N PHE A 132 10.21 -3.41 31.49
CA PHE A 132 9.59 -4.08 30.35
C PHE A 132 10.44 -5.26 29.84
N LEU A 133 11.75 -5.04 29.69
CA LEU A 133 12.65 -6.01 29.07
C LEU A 133 12.97 -7.22 29.97
N ALA A 134 12.80 -7.11 31.29
CA ALA A 134 13.03 -8.20 32.24
C ALA A 134 12.17 -9.44 31.92
N ASP A 135 10.92 -9.23 31.52
CA ASP A 135 9.97 -10.31 31.15
C ASP A 135 9.74 -10.37 29.63
N ARG A 136 10.70 -9.90 28.82
CA ARG A 136 10.58 -9.92 27.35
C ARG A 136 10.40 -11.34 26.83
N ARG A 137 9.31 -11.56 26.10
CA ARG A 137 9.07 -12.83 25.39
C ARG A 137 9.84 -12.86 24.06
N PRO A 138 10.34 -14.03 23.63
CA PRO A 138 10.91 -14.18 22.30
C PRO A 138 9.89 -13.85 21.20
N GLY A 139 10.39 -13.31 20.09
CA GLY A 139 9.58 -12.94 18.92
C GLY A 139 9.08 -11.50 18.94
N ARG A 140 8.50 -11.10 17.81
CA ARG A 140 7.93 -9.78 17.55
C ARG A 140 6.91 -9.87 16.44
N THR A 141 5.94 -8.96 16.44
CA THR A 141 4.85 -8.91 15.46
C THR A 141 4.98 -7.64 14.62
N LEU A 142 4.89 -7.76 13.29
CA LEU A 142 4.91 -6.59 12.41
C LEU A 142 3.66 -5.72 12.65
N ILE A 143 3.88 -4.43 12.88
CA ILE A 143 2.81 -3.44 12.97
C ILE A 143 2.44 -3.00 11.54
N THR A 144 1.17 -3.20 11.18
CA THR A 144 0.64 -2.94 9.83
C THR A 144 0.00 -1.55 9.70
N THR A 145 -0.25 -0.87 10.82
CA THR A 145 -0.94 0.43 10.89
C THR A 145 -0.01 1.65 10.97
N THR A 146 1.31 1.45 10.95
CA THR A 146 2.28 2.56 10.95
C THR A 146 2.16 3.37 9.66
N ALA A 147 2.02 4.69 9.80
CA ALA A 147 2.02 5.63 8.70
C ALA A 147 3.45 5.84 8.16
N TRP A 148 3.91 4.90 7.34
CA TRP A 148 5.20 5.01 6.66
C TRP A 148 5.15 6.14 5.61
N PRO A 149 6.22 6.96 5.51
CA PRO A 149 6.45 7.79 4.33
C PRO A 149 6.39 6.96 3.04
N ASP A 150 6.03 7.60 1.94
CA ASP A 150 6.02 6.94 0.64
C ASP A 150 7.41 6.38 0.28
N LEU A 151 7.39 5.24 -0.39
CA LEU A 151 8.58 4.52 -0.82
C LEU A 151 8.55 4.40 -2.34
N SER A 152 9.56 4.95 -3.01
CA SER A 152 9.73 4.75 -4.44
C SER A 152 10.12 3.29 -4.71
N LEU A 153 9.26 2.58 -5.42
CA LEU A 153 9.53 1.25 -5.94
C LEU A 153 9.79 1.32 -7.45
N ASP A 154 10.25 0.22 -8.03
CA ASP A 154 10.44 0.10 -9.48
C ASP A 154 10.17 -1.35 -9.91
N ALA A 155 9.84 -1.55 -11.19
CA ALA A 155 9.60 -2.84 -11.82
C ALA A 155 10.70 -3.87 -11.51
N ARG A 156 11.97 -3.44 -11.49
CA ARG A 156 13.14 -4.30 -11.19
C ARG A 156 13.14 -4.87 -9.77
N HIS A 157 12.39 -4.26 -8.83
CA HIS A 157 12.30 -4.72 -7.45
C HIS A 157 11.26 -5.84 -7.26
N LEU A 158 10.32 -6.03 -8.18
CA LEU A 158 9.18 -6.95 -8.02
C LEU A 158 9.58 -8.37 -7.62
N PRO A 159 10.56 -9.03 -8.28
CA PRO A 159 10.98 -10.36 -7.86
C PRO A 159 11.49 -10.40 -6.43
N ARG A 160 12.25 -9.37 -6.00
CA ARG A 160 12.77 -9.26 -4.63
C ARG A 160 11.66 -8.98 -3.62
N ILE A 161 10.69 -8.15 -3.99
CA ILE A 161 9.53 -7.83 -3.15
C ILE A 161 8.68 -9.08 -2.92
N ARG A 162 8.33 -9.81 -4.00
CA ARG A 162 7.59 -11.08 -3.90
C ARG A 162 8.35 -12.09 -3.05
N ASP A 163 9.64 -12.32 -3.34
CA ASP A 163 10.45 -13.29 -2.58
C ASP A 163 10.56 -12.90 -1.09
N GLY A 164 10.72 -11.62 -0.81
CA GLY A 164 10.77 -11.07 0.55
C GLY A 164 9.45 -11.30 1.30
N LEU A 165 8.31 -11.04 0.65
CA LEU A 165 6.99 -11.25 1.22
C LEU A 165 6.69 -12.74 1.44
N ALA A 166 7.02 -13.61 0.48
CA ALA A 166 6.85 -15.05 0.62
C ALA A 166 7.72 -15.61 1.76
N ARG A 167 8.99 -15.16 1.87
CA ARG A 167 9.87 -15.48 3.00
C ARG A 167 9.30 -14.99 4.32
N PHE A 168 8.80 -13.76 4.38
CA PHE A 168 8.19 -13.22 5.58
C PHE A 168 6.96 -14.05 5.99
N CYS A 169 6.10 -14.43 5.05
CA CYS A 169 4.95 -15.29 5.31
C CYS A 169 5.38 -16.67 5.87
N ARG A 170 6.48 -17.26 5.38
CA ARG A 170 7.02 -18.53 5.92
C ARG A 170 7.83 -18.37 7.21
N GLY A 171 8.22 -17.14 7.54
CA GLY A 171 9.10 -16.83 8.65
C GLY A 171 8.42 -16.86 10.02
N PRO A 172 9.21 -16.85 11.11
CA PRO A 172 8.70 -16.94 12.48
C PRO A 172 8.12 -15.63 13.02
N LEU A 173 8.37 -14.50 12.34
CA LEU A 173 7.91 -13.18 12.77
C LEU A 173 6.38 -13.10 12.73
N GLY A 174 5.77 -12.53 13.77
CA GLY A 174 4.33 -12.41 13.89
C GLY A 174 3.74 -11.45 12.85
N LEU A 175 2.50 -11.73 12.44
CA LEU A 175 1.66 -10.84 11.64
C LEU A 175 0.47 -10.41 12.48
N ALA A 176 0.12 -9.12 12.43
CA ALA A 176 -1.03 -8.61 13.15
C ALA A 176 -2.32 -9.32 12.71
N ALA A 177 -3.20 -9.63 13.66
CA ALA A 177 -4.50 -10.28 13.41
C ALA A 177 -5.55 -9.34 12.79
N THR A 178 -5.12 -8.32 12.04
CA THR A 178 -5.99 -7.40 11.31
C THR A 178 -6.50 -7.99 10.00
N THR A 179 -6.05 -9.19 9.64
CA THR A 179 -6.35 -9.92 8.39
C THR A 179 -6.49 -11.41 8.68
N THR A 180 -6.98 -12.20 7.72
CA THR A 180 -6.91 -13.67 7.79
C THR A 180 -5.54 -14.23 7.41
N VAL A 181 -4.61 -13.38 6.97
CA VAL A 181 -3.26 -13.79 6.54
C VAL A 181 -2.51 -14.61 7.61
N PRO A 182 -2.53 -14.28 8.92
CA PRO A 182 -1.82 -15.06 9.93
C PRO A 182 -2.23 -16.54 9.99
N SER A 183 -3.49 -16.89 9.72
CA SER A 183 -3.95 -18.28 9.68
C SER A 183 -3.74 -18.94 8.32
N ARG A 184 -3.44 -18.16 7.28
CA ARG A 184 -3.27 -18.61 5.88
C ARG A 184 -1.90 -18.28 5.29
N ARG A 185 -0.88 -18.19 6.15
CA ARG A 185 0.48 -17.75 5.74
C ARG A 185 1.09 -18.65 4.67
N THR A 186 0.89 -19.96 4.78
CA THR A 186 1.40 -20.93 3.81
C THR A 186 0.71 -20.76 2.46
N ASP A 187 -0.62 -20.69 2.43
CA ASP A 187 -1.41 -20.42 1.20
C ASP A 187 -0.93 -19.14 0.50
N LEU A 188 -0.70 -18.07 1.28
CA LEU A 188 -0.22 -16.81 0.73
C LEU A 188 1.20 -16.94 0.17
N ALA A 189 2.10 -17.59 0.89
CA ALA A 189 3.47 -17.77 0.42
C ALA A 189 3.54 -18.63 -0.86
N ASP A 190 2.71 -19.67 -0.94
CA ASP A 190 2.68 -20.58 -2.09
C ASP A 190 2.03 -19.92 -3.32
N SER A 191 0.98 -19.14 -3.13
CA SER A 191 0.41 -18.32 -4.21
C SER A 191 1.38 -17.26 -4.70
N LEU A 192 2.11 -16.59 -3.81
CA LEU A 192 3.15 -15.64 -4.20
C LEU A 192 4.23 -16.31 -5.06
N ASP A 193 4.66 -17.53 -4.74
CA ASP A 193 5.66 -18.23 -5.56
C ASP A 193 5.19 -18.55 -6.99
N ARG A 194 3.89 -18.74 -7.18
CA ARG A 194 3.26 -18.93 -8.51
C ARG A 194 2.85 -17.62 -9.18
N ALA A 195 2.82 -16.52 -8.43
CA ALA A 195 2.24 -15.27 -8.87
C ALA A 195 2.96 -14.69 -10.09
N ARG A 196 2.16 -14.30 -11.09
CA ARG A 196 2.61 -13.37 -12.13
C ARG A 196 2.75 -11.97 -11.53
N LEU A 197 3.82 -11.28 -11.88
CA LEU A 197 4.16 -9.98 -11.29
C LEU A 197 3.78 -8.85 -12.23
N TYR A 198 3.07 -7.86 -11.71
CA TYR A 198 2.59 -6.70 -12.45
C TYR A 198 3.11 -5.41 -11.83
N TRP A 199 3.82 -4.60 -12.61
CA TRP A 199 4.17 -3.23 -12.26
C TRP A 199 3.23 -2.28 -12.97
N VAL A 200 2.51 -1.46 -12.23
CA VAL A 200 1.68 -0.38 -12.79
C VAL A 200 2.48 0.90 -12.73
N ASP A 201 2.76 1.48 -13.90
CA ASP A 201 3.51 2.73 -13.99
C ASP A 201 2.75 3.93 -13.40
N ASP A 202 3.38 5.10 -13.36
CA ASP A 202 2.81 6.28 -12.72
C ASP A 202 1.57 6.83 -13.43
N ASP A 203 1.58 6.81 -14.77
CA ASP A 203 0.46 7.29 -15.58
C ASP A 203 -0.77 6.39 -15.38
N PHE A 204 -0.60 5.06 -15.45
CA PHE A 204 -1.68 4.11 -15.24
C PHE A 204 -2.12 4.08 -13.77
N THR A 205 -1.21 4.28 -12.82
CA THR A 205 -1.54 4.45 -11.40
C THR A 205 -2.45 5.67 -11.19
N GLY A 206 -2.10 6.81 -11.81
CA GLY A 206 -2.94 8.02 -11.76
C GLY A 206 -4.32 7.82 -12.41
N MET A 207 -4.39 7.04 -13.49
CA MET A 207 -5.66 6.69 -14.12
C MET A 207 -6.53 5.79 -13.23
N ALA A 208 -5.95 4.75 -12.63
CA ALA A 208 -6.66 3.86 -11.71
C ALA A 208 -7.16 4.62 -10.47
N GLU A 209 -6.33 5.49 -9.89
CA GLU A 209 -6.71 6.33 -8.76
C GLU A 209 -7.86 7.29 -9.11
N ALA A 210 -7.82 7.92 -10.29
CA ALA A 210 -8.88 8.81 -10.74
C ALA A 210 -10.20 8.08 -11.07
N ALA A 211 -10.14 6.83 -11.50
CA ALA A 211 -11.31 6.04 -11.90
C ALA A 211 -11.96 5.25 -10.74
N ALA A 212 -11.22 5.02 -9.65
CA ALA A 212 -11.69 4.21 -8.51
C ALA A 212 -12.88 4.82 -7.73
N PRO A 213 -12.97 6.15 -7.50
CA PRO A 213 -14.11 6.78 -6.82
C PRO A 213 -15.46 6.49 -7.49
N ASP A 214 -15.47 6.42 -8.82
CA ASP A 214 -16.66 6.27 -9.65
C ASP A 214 -16.89 4.82 -10.11
N LEU A 215 -16.22 3.84 -9.47
CA LEU A 215 -16.35 2.43 -9.84
C LEU A 215 -17.83 1.98 -9.78
N PRO A 216 -18.41 1.51 -10.89
CA PRO A 216 -19.79 1.02 -10.92
C PRO A 216 -19.92 -0.29 -10.13
N ALA A 217 -21.15 -0.74 -9.90
CA ALA A 217 -21.38 -2.05 -9.30
C ALA A 217 -20.65 -3.13 -10.12
N VAL A 218 -19.72 -3.84 -9.47
CA VAL A 218 -18.95 -4.92 -10.11
C VAL A 218 -19.47 -6.25 -9.60
N THR A 219 -19.89 -7.12 -10.52
CA THR A 219 -20.15 -8.52 -10.19
C THR A 219 -18.83 -9.28 -10.29
N ALA A 220 -18.42 -9.92 -9.18
CA ALA A 220 -17.25 -10.77 -9.17
C ALA A 220 -17.46 -11.97 -10.12
N THR A 221 -16.54 -12.14 -11.07
CA THR A 221 -16.52 -13.27 -12.01
C THR A 221 -15.17 -13.95 -11.96
N SER A 222 -15.10 -15.21 -12.40
CA SER A 222 -13.86 -15.99 -12.41
C SER A 222 -12.74 -15.38 -13.27
N ASN A 223 -13.11 -14.53 -14.23
CA ASN A 223 -12.19 -13.93 -15.19
C ASN A 223 -11.95 -12.43 -14.92
N LEU A 224 -12.38 -11.93 -13.76
CA LEU A 224 -12.20 -10.53 -13.40
C LEU A 224 -10.71 -10.23 -13.17
N ALA A 225 -9.98 -11.13 -12.52
CA ALA A 225 -8.54 -11.00 -12.33
C ALA A 225 -7.77 -11.36 -13.63
N PRO A 226 -6.64 -10.69 -13.94
CA PRO A 226 -5.83 -10.97 -15.13
C PRO A 226 -5.23 -12.39 -15.22
N CYS A 227 -5.12 -13.07 -14.08
CA CYS A 227 -4.61 -14.43 -13.92
C CYS A 227 -5.06 -15.02 -12.58
N ASP A 228 -4.73 -16.29 -12.30
CA ASP A 228 -5.16 -16.99 -11.09
C ASP A 228 -4.38 -16.58 -9.85
N ASP A 229 -3.06 -16.59 -9.94
CA ASP A 229 -2.12 -16.13 -8.92
C ASP A 229 -1.42 -14.87 -9.45
N GLY A 230 -1.52 -13.75 -8.73
CA GLY A 230 -0.89 -12.50 -9.16
C GLY A 230 -0.47 -11.60 -8.01
N LEU A 231 0.55 -10.78 -8.27
CA LEU A 231 0.97 -9.68 -7.41
C LEU A 231 1.12 -8.44 -8.28
N LEU A 232 0.35 -7.41 -7.94
CA LEU A 232 0.39 -6.11 -8.60
C LEU A 232 0.92 -5.06 -7.64
N ILE A 233 1.82 -4.21 -8.13
CA ILE A 233 2.39 -3.09 -7.39
C ILE A 233 2.21 -1.82 -8.22
N TRP A 234 1.62 -0.79 -7.60
CA TRP A 234 1.54 0.55 -8.19
C TRP A 234 2.83 1.33 -7.95
N SER A 235 3.17 2.23 -8.87
CA SER A 235 4.38 3.06 -8.78
C SER A 235 4.45 3.90 -7.50
N ARG A 236 3.28 4.27 -6.98
CA ARG A 236 3.06 5.00 -5.74
C ARG A 236 1.80 4.48 -5.04
N SER A 237 1.68 4.82 -3.75
CA SER A 237 0.49 4.49 -2.97
C SER A 237 -0.75 5.18 -3.54
N ILE A 238 -1.87 4.45 -3.63
CA ILE A 238 -3.17 4.98 -4.05
C ILE A 238 -3.89 5.57 -2.83
N ALA A 239 -4.28 6.85 -2.94
CA ALA A 239 -5.04 7.57 -1.93
C ALA A 239 -6.53 7.17 -1.92
N PRO A 240 -7.27 7.40 -0.83
CA PRO A 240 -6.80 7.89 0.48
C PRO A 240 -6.23 6.78 1.38
N ARG A 241 -6.35 5.51 1.00
CA ARG A 241 -6.06 4.36 1.86
C ARG A 241 -4.58 3.97 1.93
N GLY A 242 -3.72 4.57 1.10
CA GLY A 242 -2.28 4.29 1.11
C GLY A 242 -1.94 2.86 0.65
N ILE A 243 -2.75 2.29 -0.24
CA ILE A 243 -2.53 0.94 -0.79
C ILE A 243 -1.43 1.02 -1.84
N THR A 244 -0.37 0.23 -1.70
CA THR A 244 0.77 0.21 -2.65
C THR A 244 0.79 -1.05 -3.50
N ALA A 245 0.20 -2.15 -3.04
CA ALA A 245 0.17 -3.40 -3.79
C ALA A 245 -1.05 -4.24 -3.43
N ALA A 246 -1.35 -5.19 -4.30
CA ALA A 246 -2.33 -6.23 -4.04
C ALA A 246 -1.88 -7.57 -4.62
N SER A 247 -2.13 -8.66 -3.91
CA SER A 247 -1.97 -10.01 -4.43
C SER A 247 -3.30 -10.73 -4.42
N TRP A 248 -3.43 -11.72 -5.29
CA TRP A 248 -4.61 -12.55 -5.34
C TRP A 248 -4.25 -13.99 -5.69
N THR A 249 -5.10 -14.91 -5.23
CA THR A 249 -5.06 -16.32 -5.57
C THR A 249 -6.48 -16.86 -5.72
N ARG A 250 -6.68 -17.74 -6.70
CA ARG A 250 -7.97 -18.40 -6.95
C ARG A 250 -8.01 -19.75 -6.25
N HIS A 251 -8.99 -19.95 -5.37
CA HIS A 251 -9.26 -21.21 -4.67
C HIS A 251 -10.75 -21.56 -4.79
N ASP A 252 -11.08 -22.75 -5.27
CA ASP A 252 -12.46 -23.27 -5.33
C ASP A 252 -13.47 -22.27 -5.91
N ASN A 253 -13.08 -21.63 -7.02
CA ASN A 253 -13.78 -20.56 -7.72
C ASN A 253 -13.88 -19.20 -7.00
N ALA A 254 -13.45 -19.07 -5.75
CA ALA A 254 -13.32 -17.79 -5.09
C ALA A 254 -11.93 -17.17 -5.31
N THR A 255 -11.85 -15.85 -5.31
CA THR A 255 -10.57 -15.11 -5.39
C THR A 255 -10.28 -14.50 -4.04
N TRP A 256 -9.23 -14.96 -3.37
CA TRP A 256 -8.74 -14.34 -2.15
C TRP A 256 -7.75 -13.23 -2.50
N ILE A 257 -8.03 -12.01 -2.05
CA ILE A 257 -7.25 -10.80 -2.35
C ILE A 257 -6.65 -10.28 -1.05
N VAL A 258 -5.36 -9.95 -1.07
CA VAL A 258 -4.65 -9.31 0.04
C VAL A 258 -4.14 -7.96 -0.44
N LEU A 259 -4.44 -6.90 0.32
CA LEU A 259 -3.97 -5.54 0.09
C LEU A 259 -2.76 -5.26 0.97
N TYR A 260 -1.81 -4.51 0.43
CA TYR A 260 -0.57 -4.16 1.10
C TYR A 260 -0.28 -2.66 1.06
N ARG A 261 0.45 -2.21 2.08
CA ARG A 261 1.15 -0.94 2.06
C ARG A 261 2.66 -1.15 1.97
N ALA A 262 3.38 -0.20 1.39
CA ALA A 262 4.82 -0.13 1.53
C ALA A 262 5.23 0.19 2.97
N ILE A 263 6.34 -0.41 3.40
CA ILE A 263 6.96 -0.15 4.71
C ILE A 263 8.43 0.25 4.57
N GLY A 264 8.98 0.91 5.59
CA GLY A 264 10.39 1.29 5.65
C GLY A 264 10.74 2.61 4.94
N GLY A 265 9.75 3.33 4.39
CA GLY A 265 9.97 4.71 3.96
C GLY A 265 10.52 5.56 5.11
N GLY A 266 11.52 6.40 4.84
CA GLY A 266 12.18 7.21 5.87
C GLY A 266 13.26 6.50 6.71
N LEU A 267 13.37 5.16 6.66
CA LEU A 267 14.53 4.46 7.24
C LEU A 267 15.78 4.67 6.37
N ARG A 268 16.95 4.48 6.97
CA ARG A 268 18.26 4.55 6.29
C ARG A 268 19.16 3.39 6.71
N ASP A 269 20.14 3.10 5.86
CA ASP A 269 21.28 2.23 6.16
C ASP A 269 20.89 0.87 6.76
N GLU A 270 21.53 0.50 7.88
CA GLU A 270 21.33 -0.76 8.60
C GLU A 270 19.87 -1.00 9.00
N ALA A 271 19.15 0.05 9.42
CA ALA A 271 17.75 -0.09 9.81
C ALA A 271 16.85 -0.44 8.62
N MET A 272 17.11 0.16 7.45
CA MET A 272 16.38 -0.23 6.23
C MET A 272 16.69 -1.67 5.85
N GLN A 273 17.97 -2.05 5.87
CA GLN A 273 18.40 -3.40 5.48
C GLN A 273 17.81 -4.47 6.42
N ALA A 274 17.87 -4.25 7.75
CA ALA A 274 17.27 -5.14 8.74
C ALA A 274 15.78 -5.35 8.48
N LEU A 275 15.02 -4.27 8.24
CA LEU A 275 13.59 -4.39 7.91
C LEU A 275 13.36 -5.19 6.62
N ARG A 276 14.21 -5.02 5.59
CA ARG A 276 14.11 -5.80 4.34
C ARG A 276 14.41 -7.27 4.53
N ASP A 277 15.35 -7.60 5.42
CA ASP A 277 15.68 -8.97 5.75
C ASP A 277 14.57 -9.67 6.54
N ASP A 278 13.89 -8.92 7.39
CA ASP A 278 12.80 -9.40 8.23
C ASP A 278 11.43 -9.46 7.53
N ALA A 279 10.88 -8.30 7.17
CA ALA A 279 9.52 -8.14 6.65
C ALA A 279 9.47 -7.84 5.14
N GLY A 280 10.61 -7.51 4.53
CA GLY A 280 10.66 -7.12 3.12
C GLY A 280 10.13 -5.69 2.90
N TRP A 281 9.29 -5.51 1.88
CA TRP A 281 8.85 -4.20 1.40
C TRP A 281 7.40 -3.87 1.69
N LEU A 282 6.58 -4.88 1.98
CA LEU A 282 5.14 -4.78 2.03
C LEU A 282 4.61 -5.36 3.34
N ALA A 283 3.62 -4.69 3.92
CA ALA A 283 2.86 -5.21 5.07
C ALA A 283 1.41 -5.47 4.63
N PRO A 284 0.84 -6.65 4.92
CA PRO A 284 -0.57 -6.93 4.64
C PRO A 284 -1.44 -6.08 5.57
N ILE A 285 -2.36 -5.30 4.98
CA ILE A 285 -3.22 -4.37 5.75
C ILE A 285 -4.68 -4.82 5.77
N ARG A 286 -5.13 -5.55 4.76
CA ARG A 286 -6.50 -6.02 4.61
C ARG A 286 -6.54 -7.21 3.67
N ASP A 287 -7.51 -8.08 3.83
CA ASP A 287 -7.79 -9.14 2.87
C ASP A 287 -9.28 -9.41 2.74
N GLN A 288 -9.70 -9.96 1.60
CA GLN A 288 -11.09 -10.27 1.32
C GLN A 288 -11.19 -11.42 0.32
N THR A 289 -12.13 -12.32 0.55
CA THR A 289 -12.48 -13.37 -0.42
C THR A 289 -13.67 -12.91 -1.24
N LEU A 290 -13.51 -12.93 -2.56
CA LEU A 290 -14.57 -12.65 -3.53
C LEU A 290 -15.12 -13.96 -4.07
N HIS A 291 -16.42 -14.16 -3.90
CA HIS A 291 -17.11 -15.33 -4.46
C HIS A 291 -17.72 -14.99 -5.83
N PRO A 292 -17.79 -15.94 -6.77
CA PRO A 292 -18.47 -15.72 -8.04
C PRO A 292 -19.92 -15.26 -7.85
N GLY A 293 -20.35 -14.28 -8.63
CA GLY A 293 -21.69 -13.70 -8.54
C GLY A 293 -21.86 -12.70 -7.39
N GLN A 294 -20.86 -12.50 -6.52
CA GLN A 294 -20.93 -11.48 -5.48
C GLN A 294 -21.01 -10.09 -6.11
N HIS A 295 -22.03 -9.34 -5.73
CA HIS A 295 -22.17 -7.93 -6.10
C HIS A 295 -21.37 -7.06 -5.15
N LEU A 296 -20.39 -6.35 -5.69
CA LEU A 296 -19.65 -5.31 -4.99
C LEU A 296 -20.41 -4.01 -5.22
N GLY A 297 -20.83 -3.38 -4.11
CA GLY A 297 -21.68 -2.20 -4.13
C GLY A 297 -21.09 -1.04 -4.95
N GLU A 298 -21.94 -0.09 -5.32
CA GLU A 298 -21.54 1.09 -6.09
C GLU A 298 -20.64 2.02 -5.27
N GLY A 299 -19.62 2.59 -5.92
CA GLY A 299 -18.80 3.66 -5.38
C GLY A 299 -17.44 3.23 -4.82
N GLY A 300 -16.47 4.15 -4.92
CA GLY A 300 -15.06 3.92 -4.57
C GLY A 300 -14.73 3.77 -3.09
N ASN A 301 -15.73 3.73 -2.20
CA ASN A 301 -15.49 3.52 -0.77
C ASN A 301 -15.15 2.07 -0.42
N HIS A 302 -15.39 1.10 -1.32
CA HIS A 302 -15.01 -0.29 -1.09
C HIS A 302 -13.48 -0.44 -1.03
N PRO A 303 -12.91 -1.17 -0.04
CA PRO A 303 -11.45 -1.27 0.10
C PRO A 303 -10.73 -1.84 -1.12
N LEU A 304 -11.39 -2.70 -1.89
CA LEU A 304 -10.85 -3.29 -3.11
C LEU A 304 -10.97 -2.41 -4.36
N SER A 305 -11.62 -1.25 -4.30
CA SER A 305 -11.89 -0.43 -5.50
C SER A 305 -10.65 -0.16 -6.37
N PRO A 306 -9.46 0.15 -5.81
CA PRO A 306 -8.26 0.34 -6.64
C PRO A 306 -7.86 -0.90 -7.46
N VAL A 307 -7.93 -2.10 -6.85
CA VAL A 307 -7.61 -3.37 -7.52
C VAL A 307 -8.60 -3.67 -8.64
N LEU A 308 -9.90 -3.58 -8.32
CA LEU A 308 -10.98 -3.90 -9.25
C LEU A 308 -10.98 -2.94 -10.45
N THR A 309 -10.77 -1.65 -10.17
CA THR A 309 -10.62 -0.62 -11.21
C THR A 309 -9.45 -0.94 -12.12
N THR A 310 -8.29 -1.26 -11.55
CA THR A 310 -7.09 -1.62 -12.31
C THR A 310 -7.33 -2.85 -13.20
N TRP A 311 -7.94 -3.91 -12.67
CA TRP A 311 -8.28 -5.11 -13.45
C TRP A 311 -9.26 -4.84 -14.58
N LEU A 312 -10.31 -4.04 -14.33
CA LEU A 312 -11.28 -3.67 -15.37
C LEU A 312 -10.63 -2.83 -16.48
N LEU A 313 -9.75 -1.88 -16.14
CA LEU A 313 -9.02 -1.08 -17.12
C LEU A 313 -8.11 -1.96 -17.99
N ILE A 314 -7.40 -2.93 -17.39
CA ILE A 314 -6.60 -3.92 -18.13
C ILE A 314 -7.51 -4.72 -19.07
N ALA A 315 -8.64 -5.25 -18.57
CA ALA A 315 -9.57 -6.06 -19.36
C ALA A 315 -10.23 -5.30 -20.53
N GLN A 316 -10.33 -3.97 -20.43
CA GLN A 316 -10.84 -3.10 -21.50
C GLN A 316 -9.81 -2.80 -22.59
N GLY A 317 -8.55 -3.22 -22.42
CA GLY A 317 -7.46 -2.90 -23.33
C GLY A 317 -6.98 -1.45 -23.23
N ALA A 318 -7.24 -0.78 -22.11
CA ALA A 318 -6.67 0.52 -21.76
C ALA A 318 -5.19 0.41 -21.34
N ALA A 319 -4.74 -0.81 -21.03
CA ALA A 319 -3.37 -1.14 -20.74
C ALA A 319 -2.67 -1.73 -21.98
N GLU A 320 -1.44 -1.31 -22.21
CA GLU A 320 -0.44 -2.15 -22.85
C GLU A 320 0.27 -2.97 -21.76
N THR A 321 0.65 -4.20 -22.09
CA THR A 321 1.31 -5.09 -21.15
C THR A 321 2.53 -5.70 -21.81
N GLU A 322 3.71 -5.26 -21.39
CA GLU A 322 4.98 -5.72 -21.95
C GLU A 322 5.80 -6.53 -20.93
N PRO A 323 6.56 -7.55 -21.35
CA PRO A 323 7.51 -8.23 -20.48
C PRO A 323 8.62 -7.29 -20.01
N ALA A 324 8.88 -7.25 -18.70
CA ALA A 324 10.00 -6.49 -18.15
C ALA A 324 11.32 -7.28 -18.28
N ALA A 325 12.41 -6.58 -18.56
CA ALA A 325 13.74 -7.18 -18.51
C ALA A 325 14.11 -7.59 -17.07
N ILE A 326 14.47 -8.86 -16.88
CA ILE A 326 14.88 -9.39 -15.57
C ILE A 326 16.37 -9.11 -15.35
N ASP A 327 16.67 -8.49 -14.20
CA ASP A 327 18.03 -8.20 -13.75
C ASP A 327 18.93 -9.44 -13.73
N LYS A 328 20.20 -9.26 -14.09
CA LYS A 328 21.19 -10.35 -14.21
C LYS A 328 21.43 -11.08 -12.90
N ASN A 329 21.43 -10.38 -11.76
CA ASN A 329 21.64 -11.00 -10.45
C ASN A 329 20.42 -11.81 -10.03
N VAL A 330 19.21 -11.31 -10.33
CA VAL A 330 17.96 -12.07 -10.13
C VAL A 330 18.00 -13.34 -10.97
N ARG A 331 18.33 -13.25 -12.27
CA ARG A 331 18.45 -14.41 -13.15
C ARG A 331 19.40 -15.47 -12.62
N ARG A 332 20.63 -15.08 -12.25
CA ARG A 332 21.64 -15.98 -11.68
C ARG A 332 21.18 -16.63 -10.38
N LYS A 333 20.48 -15.89 -9.50
CA LYS A 333 19.94 -16.43 -8.25
C LYS A 333 18.90 -17.52 -8.54
N TYR A 334 18.02 -17.29 -9.51
CA TYR A 334 16.97 -18.22 -9.92
C TYR A 334 17.54 -19.49 -10.56
N GLU A 335 18.52 -19.34 -11.45
CA GLU A 335 19.24 -20.47 -12.06
C GLU A 335 19.91 -21.34 -11.00
N ARG A 336 20.64 -20.72 -10.04
CA ARG A 336 21.28 -21.45 -8.93
C ARG A 336 20.28 -22.19 -8.05
N ALA A 337 19.11 -21.59 -7.83
CA ALA A 337 18.02 -22.20 -7.06
C ALA A 337 17.19 -23.21 -7.87
N LYS A 338 17.50 -23.42 -9.16
CA LYS A 338 16.72 -24.25 -10.10
C LYS A 338 15.23 -23.86 -10.15
N ARG A 339 14.94 -22.56 -10.04
CA ARG A 339 13.58 -22.00 -10.11
C ARG A 339 13.32 -21.40 -11.50
N PRO A 340 12.08 -21.50 -12.03
CA PRO A 340 11.72 -20.80 -13.27
C PRO A 340 11.83 -19.28 -13.09
N LEU A 341 12.28 -18.59 -14.15
CA LEU A 341 12.41 -17.13 -14.11
C LEU A 341 11.04 -16.46 -13.85
N PRO A 342 11.00 -15.37 -13.06
CA PRO A 342 9.76 -14.68 -12.77
C PRO A 342 9.16 -14.03 -14.02
N ASP A 343 7.85 -14.19 -14.23
CA ASP A 343 7.10 -13.47 -15.27
C ASP A 343 6.73 -12.07 -14.74
N VAL A 344 7.48 -11.05 -15.18
CA VAL A 344 7.27 -9.65 -14.82
C VAL A 344 6.66 -8.90 -15.98
N ARG A 345 5.55 -8.20 -15.73
CA ARG A 345 4.81 -7.41 -16.70
C ARG A 345 4.77 -5.95 -16.28
N ILE A 346 5.07 -5.05 -17.20
CA ILE A 346 4.85 -3.60 -17.04
C ILE A 346 3.49 -3.29 -17.66
N ILE A 347 2.67 -2.55 -16.90
CA ILE A 347 1.37 -2.04 -17.29
C ILE A 347 1.51 -0.53 -17.43
N HIS A 348 1.27 -0.04 -18.64
CA HIS A 348 1.25 1.38 -18.97
C HIS A 348 0.00 1.72 -19.78
N ILE A 349 -0.35 2.99 -19.86
CA ILE A 349 -1.50 3.44 -20.65
C ILE A 349 -1.23 3.12 -22.13
N ARG A 350 -2.18 2.43 -22.77
CA ARG A 350 -2.11 2.15 -24.21
C ARG A 350 -2.07 3.45 -25.01
N SER A 351 -1.04 3.63 -25.83
CA SER A 351 -1.00 4.76 -26.74
C SER A 351 -1.94 4.49 -27.90
N HIS A 352 -2.98 5.30 -28.05
CA HIS A 352 -3.80 5.26 -29.26
C HIS A 352 -3.00 5.87 -30.42
N HIS A 353 -2.20 5.04 -31.11
CA HIS A 353 -1.79 5.37 -32.48
C HIS A 353 -3.05 5.44 -33.33
N THR A 354 -3.46 6.67 -33.68
CA THR A 354 -4.50 6.89 -34.68
C THR A 354 -3.94 6.50 -36.06
N THR A 355 -3.93 5.22 -36.39
CA THR A 355 -3.94 4.81 -37.80
C THR A 355 -5.33 5.11 -38.34
N ASN A 356 -5.46 6.30 -38.91
CA ASN A 356 -6.70 6.83 -39.45
C ASN A 356 -7.04 6.09 -40.75
N THR A 357 -7.55 4.87 -40.68
CA THR A 357 -8.27 4.26 -41.81
C THR A 357 -9.67 4.84 -41.82
N GLY A 358 -9.86 5.83 -42.70
CA GLY A 358 -11.12 6.53 -42.88
C GLY A 358 -12.27 5.57 -43.18
N SER A 359 -13.12 5.33 -42.19
CA SER A 359 -14.46 4.77 -42.40
C SER A 359 -15.47 5.86 -42.05
N SER A 360 -15.91 6.58 -43.10
CA SER A 360 -17.08 7.43 -43.05
C SER A 360 -18.31 6.55 -42.81
N ARG A 361 -18.84 6.58 -41.59
CA ARG A 361 -20.18 6.08 -41.28
C ARG A 361 -20.99 7.22 -40.71
N THR A 362 -21.91 7.72 -41.52
CA THR A 362 -22.92 8.72 -41.21
C THR A 362 -23.84 8.21 -40.10
N ALA A 363 -23.58 8.64 -38.87
CA ALA A 363 -24.55 8.62 -37.78
C ALA A 363 -25.00 10.07 -37.52
N SER A 364 -26.30 10.30 -37.41
CA SER A 364 -26.89 11.61 -37.15
C SER A 364 -26.44 12.14 -35.78
N SER A 365 -25.36 12.92 -35.78
CA SER A 365 -24.84 13.59 -34.60
C SER A 365 -25.34 15.03 -34.58
N ARG A 366 -25.75 15.52 -33.41
CA ARG A 366 -25.91 16.96 -33.18
C ARG A 366 -24.59 17.63 -33.55
N ALA A 367 -24.63 18.60 -34.46
CA ALA A 367 -23.45 19.34 -34.88
C ALA A 367 -22.88 20.10 -33.68
N TYR A 368 -21.74 19.63 -33.18
CA TYR A 368 -20.99 20.33 -32.13
C TYR A 368 -20.24 21.50 -32.77
N THR A 369 -20.47 22.73 -32.31
CA THR A 369 -19.78 23.94 -32.79
C THR A 369 -18.48 24.25 -32.02
N SER A 370 -18.21 23.53 -30.93
CA SER A 370 -17.02 23.70 -30.08
C SER A 370 -16.50 22.36 -29.59
N ARG A 371 -15.21 22.29 -29.26
CA ARG A 371 -14.61 21.15 -28.54
C ARG A 371 -14.81 21.31 -27.04
N VAL A 372 -15.28 20.27 -26.37
CA VAL A 372 -15.50 20.25 -24.92
C VAL A 372 -14.67 19.14 -24.31
N TRP A 373 -14.00 19.43 -23.19
CA TRP A 373 -13.32 18.41 -22.40
C TRP A 373 -14.36 17.50 -21.72
N VAL A 374 -14.31 16.21 -22.04
CA VAL A 374 -15.10 15.18 -21.36
C VAL A 374 -14.20 14.56 -20.31
N THR A 375 -14.60 14.62 -19.04
CA THR A 375 -13.92 13.93 -17.95
C THR A 375 -14.07 12.42 -18.10
N GLY A 376 -13.09 11.68 -17.60
CA GLY A 376 -13.14 10.22 -17.62
C GLY A 376 -14.28 9.73 -16.74
N HIS A 377 -15.02 8.73 -17.21
CA HIS A 377 -16.18 8.21 -16.49
C HIS A 377 -16.48 6.77 -16.91
N TRP A 378 -17.12 6.02 -16.02
CA TRP A 378 -17.61 4.68 -16.30
C TRP A 378 -18.94 4.72 -17.06
N ARG A 379 -19.13 3.73 -17.93
CA ARG A 379 -20.36 3.54 -18.69
C ARG A 379 -20.69 2.06 -18.81
N ASP A 380 -21.96 1.73 -18.59
CA ASP A 380 -22.48 0.39 -18.87
C ASP A 380 -22.67 0.17 -20.37
N GLN A 381 -21.71 -0.50 -20.98
CA GLN A 381 -21.73 -0.83 -22.39
C GLN A 381 -22.50 -2.14 -22.61
N PRO A 382 -23.59 -2.13 -23.38
CA PRO A 382 -24.28 -3.36 -23.73
C PRO A 382 -23.44 -4.22 -24.68
N TYR A 383 -23.40 -5.54 -24.43
CA TYR A 383 -22.64 -6.53 -25.20
C TYR A 383 -23.37 -7.89 -25.26
N GLY A 384 -22.76 -8.88 -25.93
CA GLY A 384 -23.32 -10.23 -26.09
C GLY A 384 -24.42 -10.34 -27.15
N PRO A 385 -24.97 -11.55 -27.36
CA PRO A 385 -26.04 -11.78 -28.33
C PRO A 385 -27.24 -10.89 -28.05
N GLY A 386 -27.66 -10.10 -29.04
CA GLY A 386 -28.78 -9.17 -28.88
C GLY A 386 -28.53 -8.00 -27.91
N ARG A 387 -27.28 -7.74 -27.49
CA ARG A 387 -26.93 -6.62 -26.58
C ARG A 387 -27.62 -6.69 -25.22
N THR A 388 -27.99 -7.90 -24.78
CA THR A 388 -28.72 -8.17 -23.54
C THR A 388 -27.84 -8.12 -22.29
N LEU A 389 -26.53 -8.32 -22.43
CA LEU A 389 -25.57 -8.29 -21.33
C LEU A 389 -24.98 -6.88 -21.15
N ARG A 390 -24.54 -6.54 -19.94
CA ARG A 390 -23.95 -5.23 -19.60
C ARG A 390 -22.54 -5.43 -19.03
N ARG A 391 -21.58 -4.63 -19.51
CA ARG A 391 -20.23 -4.59 -18.95
C ARG A 391 -19.81 -3.14 -18.66
N PRO A 392 -19.15 -2.88 -17.54
CA PRO A 392 -18.59 -1.56 -17.27
C PRO A 392 -17.40 -1.30 -18.19
N VAL A 393 -17.40 -0.14 -18.85
CA VAL A 393 -16.29 0.38 -19.68
C VAL A 393 -15.91 1.77 -19.18
N TYR A 394 -14.63 2.00 -18.91
CA TYR A 394 -14.13 3.34 -18.59
C TYR A 394 -13.85 4.09 -19.88
N ILE A 395 -14.44 5.28 -20.01
CA ILE A 395 -14.19 6.17 -21.13
C ILE A 395 -13.10 7.15 -20.69
N HIS A 396 -11.93 7.09 -21.34
CA HIS A 396 -10.84 8.00 -21.04
C HIS A 396 -11.24 9.47 -21.26
N PRO A 397 -10.69 10.41 -20.46
CA PRO A 397 -10.86 11.82 -20.73
C PRO A 397 -10.44 12.17 -22.16
N HIS A 398 -11.28 12.91 -22.88
CA HIS A 398 -11.01 13.28 -24.27
C HIS A 398 -11.69 14.59 -24.66
N LEU A 399 -11.18 15.21 -25.72
CA LEU A 399 -11.84 16.35 -26.36
C LEU A 399 -12.92 15.84 -27.32
N ARG A 400 -14.17 16.20 -27.04
CA ARG A 400 -15.32 15.89 -27.90
C ARG A 400 -15.69 17.11 -28.74
N GLY A 401 -15.75 16.94 -30.06
CA GLY A 401 -16.12 17.98 -31.02
C GLY A 401 -15.29 17.90 -32.30
N PRO A 402 -15.59 18.72 -33.34
CA PRO A 402 -14.80 18.78 -34.56
C PRO A 402 -13.35 19.18 -34.27
N LYS A 403 -12.37 18.60 -34.97
CA LYS A 403 -10.94 18.86 -34.71
C LYS A 403 -10.58 20.35 -34.83
N ASP A 404 -11.22 21.03 -35.77
CA ASP A 404 -10.96 22.43 -36.12
C ASP A 404 -11.81 23.43 -35.31
N ALA A 405 -12.65 22.95 -34.39
CA ALA A 405 -13.48 23.81 -33.55
C ALA A 405 -12.73 24.24 -32.28
N GLU A 406 -13.02 25.44 -31.79
CA GLU A 406 -12.37 26.01 -30.61
C GLU A 406 -12.65 25.17 -29.35
N ILE A 407 -11.63 25.03 -28.49
CA ILE A 407 -11.75 24.34 -27.20
C ILE A 407 -12.39 25.30 -26.20
N LYS A 408 -13.59 24.96 -25.73
CA LYS A 408 -14.19 25.65 -24.58
C LYS A 408 -13.31 25.39 -23.36
N LEU A 409 -12.65 26.43 -22.88
CA LEU A 409 -11.91 26.43 -21.63
C LEU A 409 -12.87 26.14 -20.47
N SER A 410 -13.03 24.87 -20.11
CA SER A 410 -13.41 24.50 -18.76
C SER A 410 -12.14 24.43 -17.92
N THR A 411 -12.26 24.69 -16.61
CA THR A 411 -11.20 25.03 -15.64
C THR A 411 -10.11 23.96 -15.39
N THR A 412 -9.93 22.96 -16.26
CA THR A 412 -9.01 21.84 -16.01
C THR A 412 -7.94 21.73 -17.10
N VAL A 413 -6.75 22.27 -16.82
CA VAL A 413 -5.53 22.02 -17.62
C VAL A 413 -4.87 20.74 -17.15
N ARG A 414 -4.70 19.74 -18.03
CA ARG A 414 -3.84 18.56 -17.80
C ARG A 414 -2.84 18.43 -18.95
N ILE A 415 -1.57 18.37 -18.62
CA ILE A 415 -0.46 18.19 -19.57
C ILE A 415 -0.41 16.71 -19.95
N LEU A 416 -0.51 16.39 -21.24
CA LEU A 416 -0.23 15.04 -21.77
C LEU A 416 1.29 14.88 -21.88
N GLY A 417 1.81 13.73 -21.45
CA GLY A 417 3.24 13.41 -21.42
C GLY A 417 3.94 13.67 -22.76
N LYS A 418 5.22 14.06 -22.69
CA LYS A 418 6.06 14.40 -23.85
C LYS A 418 6.22 13.19 -24.77
N GLN A 419 5.76 13.29 -26.02
CA GLN A 419 6.24 12.43 -27.10
C GLN A 419 7.76 12.55 -27.18
N LYS A 420 8.45 11.42 -27.20
CA LYS A 420 9.86 11.36 -27.59
C LYS A 420 9.94 11.79 -29.06
N PRO A 421 10.89 12.66 -29.47
CA PRO A 421 11.04 13.02 -30.87
C PRO A 421 11.44 11.77 -31.66
N ASP A 422 10.75 11.50 -32.77
CA ASP A 422 11.17 10.49 -33.74
C ASP A 422 12.50 10.93 -34.36
N ASP A 423 13.50 10.03 -34.38
CA ASP A 423 14.74 10.20 -35.13
C ASP A 423 14.38 10.25 -36.62
N VAL A 424 14.38 11.45 -37.19
CA VAL A 424 14.32 11.63 -38.64
C VAL A 424 15.70 11.32 -39.22
N PRO A 425 15.84 10.39 -40.18
CA PRO A 425 17.10 10.15 -40.85
C PRO A 425 17.51 11.42 -41.62
N THR A 426 18.68 11.96 -41.28
CA THR A 426 19.35 13.02 -42.05
C THR A 426 19.55 12.55 -43.50
N ALA A 427 18.86 13.20 -44.43
CA ALA A 427 19.14 13.08 -45.85
C ALA A 427 20.36 13.93 -46.18
N ASP A 428 21.35 13.31 -46.81
CA ASP A 428 22.50 13.97 -47.42
C ASP A 428 22.05 15.05 -48.40
N VAL A 429 22.58 16.27 -48.24
CA VAL A 429 22.51 17.35 -49.23
C VAL A 429 23.91 17.49 -49.82
N PRO A 430 24.09 17.48 -51.15
CA PRO A 430 25.40 17.62 -51.77
C PRO A 430 25.89 19.07 -51.66
N GLU A 431 27.17 19.23 -51.30
CA GLU A 431 27.90 20.50 -51.35
C GLU A 431 27.84 21.10 -52.76
N ALA A 432 27.43 22.37 -52.84
CA ALA A 432 27.63 23.22 -53.99
C ALA A 432 28.70 24.26 -53.63
N ASP A 433 29.73 24.33 -54.47
CA ASP A 433 30.84 25.28 -54.45
C ASP A 433 30.42 26.74 -54.21
N VAL A 434 31.07 27.40 -53.23
CA VAL A 434 31.66 28.76 -53.33
C VAL A 434 32.86 28.87 -52.39
#